data_AF-A0A520KC65-F1
#
_entry.id   AF-A0A520KC65-F1
#
_cell.length_a   1.000
_cell.length_b   1.000
_cell.length_c   1.000
_cell.angle_alpha   90.00
_cell.angle_beta   90.00
_cell.angle_gamma   90.00
#
_symmetry.space_group_name_H-M   'P 1'
#
loop_
_entity.id
_entity.type
_entity.pdbx_description
1 polymer ?
#
loop_
_entity_poly.entity_id
_entity_poly.type
_entity_poly.pdbx_seq_one_letter_code
_entity_poly.pdbx_strand_id
1 'polypeptide(L)'
;MIDIIVQKDVSFKNPIVIEGFPGVGLVGHIAATYLVNELEVPEIGYIRTDMLPQISMVFGGKVLPPVRIYGNEGLIVFVSDLAFPDNKTFYMADSLGSFMKDIGVSMSISLAGIGSNSPSGAVYGVGSNDEMLQTLKDNQVEVLPMGSISGGSGALLLECYRQSIPSLALLAETYGNRPDPRSASDLLDVIGRLIDREINTESLIKEAEQLEATLAELSKDVEKQSKSEDYSSMYI
;
A
#
# COMPACT_ATOMS: atom_id res chain seq x y z
N MET A 1 -20.42 10.15 -2.75
CA MET A 1 -20.77 8.93 -3.51
C MET A 1 -19.48 8.22 -3.92
N ILE A 2 -19.46 6.89 -3.92
CA ILE A 2 -18.31 6.09 -4.38
C ILE A 2 -18.86 5.07 -5.38
N ASP A 3 -18.54 5.28 -6.66
CA ASP A 3 -18.93 4.40 -7.73
C ASP A 3 -17.71 3.59 -8.18
N ILE A 4 -17.78 2.28 -8.05
CA ILE A 4 -16.76 1.35 -8.53
C ILE A 4 -17.14 0.99 -9.98
N ILE A 5 -16.34 1.43 -10.94
CA ILE A 5 -16.63 1.30 -12.37
C ILE A 5 -15.66 0.28 -12.97
N VAL A 6 -16.16 -0.92 -13.26
CA VAL A 6 -15.42 -1.95 -13.99
C VAL A 6 -15.77 -1.85 -15.47
N GLN A 7 -14.78 -1.55 -16.30
CA GLN A 7 -14.94 -1.28 -17.75
C GLN A 7 -14.66 -2.51 -18.63
N LYS A 8 -14.02 -3.53 -18.07
CA LYS A 8 -13.71 -4.78 -18.77
C LYS A 8 -14.57 -5.90 -18.25
N ASP A 9 -15.02 -6.78 -19.14
CA ASP A 9 -15.77 -7.97 -18.76
C ASP A 9 -14.79 -9.00 -18.16
N VAL A 10 -14.70 -9.03 -16.84
CA VAL A 10 -13.82 -9.93 -16.09
C VAL A 10 -14.69 -10.85 -15.24
N SER A 11 -14.57 -12.15 -15.47
CA SER A 11 -15.22 -13.16 -14.65
C SER A 11 -14.35 -13.48 -13.44
N PHE A 12 -14.69 -12.90 -12.30
CA PHE A 12 -13.98 -13.15 -11.05
C PHE A 12 -14.29 -14.56 -10.52
N LYS A 13 -13.25 -15.29 -10.11
CA LYS A 13 -13.34 -16.64 -9.56
C LYS A 13 -12.68 -16.68 -8.19
N ASN A 14 -13.43 -16.33 -7.15
CA ASN A 14 -12.96 -16.22 -5.77
C ASN A 14 -11.65 -15.42 -5.65
N PRO A 15 -11.60 -14.19 -6.18
CA PRO A 15 -10.34 -13.46 -6.30
C PRO A 15 -9.78 -13.08 -4.93
N ILE A 16 -8.47 -12.90 -4.85
CA ILE A 16 -7.83 -12.16 -3.76
C ILE A 16 -7.92 -10.68 -4.09
N VAL A 17 -8.28 -9.85 -3.12
CA VAL A 17 -8.27 -8.38 -3.26
C VAL A 17 -7.09 -7.82 -2.48
N ILE A 18 -6.28 -6.98 -3.11
CA ILE A 18 -5.19 -6.25 -2.47
C ILE A 18 -5.50 -4.74 -2.52
N GLU A 19 -5.30 -4.05 -1.41
CA GLU A 19 -5.42 -2.61 -1.31
C GLU A 19 -4.06 -2.01 -0.92
N GLY A 20 -3.60 -1.02 -1.70
CA GLY A 20 -2.40 -0.25 -1.40
C GLY A 20 -2.66 1.25 -1.56
N PHE A 21 -3.36 1.84 -0.59
CA PHE A 21 -3.58 3.27 -0.53
C PHE A 21 -2.38 4.01 0.10
N PRO A 22 -2.25 5.32 -0.16
CA PRO A 22 -1.19 6.11 0.42
C PRO A 22 -1.26 6.13 1.95
N GLY A 23 -0.13 5.87 2.60
CA GLY A 23 0.00 5.81 4.05
C GLY A 23 1.43 6.07 4.51
N VAL A 24 1.79 5.57 5.70
CA VAL A 24 3.13 5.75 6.29
C VAL A 24 4.20 5.21 5.33
N GLY A 25 5.18 6.05 5.00
CA GLY A 25 6.27 5.74 4.07
C GLY A 25 5.84 5.42 2.62
N LEU A 26 4.58 5.65 2.26
CA LEU A 26 3.97 5.19 1.01
C LEU A 26 4.17 3.69 0.71
N VAL A 27 4.49 2.89 1.73
CA VAL A 27 4.93 1.51 1.59
C VAL A 27 3.91 0.66 0.83
N GLY A 28 2.64 0.68 1.28
CA GLY A 28 1.56 -0.07 0.64
C GLY A 28 1.25 0.39 -0.77
N HIS A 29 1.28 1.69 -1.02
CA HIS A 29 1.09 2.27 -2.35
C HIS A 29 2.19 1.87 -3.34
N ILE A 30 3.45 1.94 -2.91
CA ILE A 30 4.61 1.52 -3.71
C ILE A 30 4.51 0.03 -4.01
N ALA A 31 4.24 -0.80 -2.99
CA ALA A 31 4.10 -2.25 -3.15
C ALA A 31 2.97 -2.61 -4.13
N ALA A 32 1.76 -2.06 -3.96
CA ALA A 32 0.64 -2.35 -4.85
C ALA A 32 0.89 -1.89 -6.29
N THR A 33 1.48 -0.69 -6.46
CA THR A 33 1.85 -0.16 -7.79
C THR A 33 2.91 -1.02 -8.46
N TYR A 34 3.91 -1.46 -7.71
CA TYR A 34 4.94 -2.36 -8.22
C TYR A 34 4.36 -3.71 -8.62
N LEU A 35 3.54 -4.31 -7.76
CA LEU A 35 2.90 -5.61 -7.99
C LEU A 35 2.11 -5.64 -9.30
N VAL A 36 1.28 -4.62 -9.57
CA VAL A 36 0.46 -4.60 -10.79
C VAL A 36 1.31 -4.45 -12.05
N ASN A 37 2.44 -3.76 -11.97
CA ASN A 37 3.37 -3.61 -13.08
C ASN A 37 4.17 -4.90 -13.32
N GLU A 38 4.73 -5.48 -12.25
CA GLU A 38 5.58 -6.68 -12.31
C GLU A 38 4.80 -7.91 -12.78
N LEU A 39 3.55 -8.06 -12.34
CA LEU A 39 2.68 -9.16 -12.76
C LEU A 39 1.85 -8.84 -14.01
N GLU A 40 2.08 -7.67 -14.63
CA GLU A 40 1.33 -7.17 -15.80
C GLU A 40 -0.20 -7.27 -15.62
N VAL A 41 -0.69 -6.99 -14.41
CA VAL A 41 -2.12 -7.07 -14.09
C VAL A 41 -2.83 -5.94 -14.86
N PRO A 42 -3.83 -6.25 -15.71
CA PRO A 42 -4.43 -5.22 -16.54
C PRO A 42 -5.30 -4.28 -15.71
N GLU A 43 -5.30 -2.99 -16.06
CA GLU A 43 -6.28 -2.02 -15.56
C GLU A 43 -7.68 -2.43 -16.07
N ILE A 44 -8.63 -2.63 -15.16
CA ILE A 44 -10.00 -3.05 -15.47
C ILE A 44 -11.04 -1.99 -15.14
N GLY A 45 -10.67 -0.94 -14.41
CA GLY A 45 -11.62 0.06 -13.95
C GLY A 45 -11.03 1.13 -13.05
N TYR A 46 -11.90 1.93 -12.45
CA TYR A 46 -11.54 3.02 -11.56
C TYR A 46 -12.66 3.33 -10.55
N ILE A 47 -12.34 4.10 -9.52
CA ILE A 47 -13.32 4.62 -8.56
C ILE A 47 -13.63 6.07 -8.89
N ARG A 48 -14.92 6.38 -9.09
CA ARG A 48 -15.42 7.75 -9.22
C ARG A 48 -16.01 8.20 -7.90
N THR A 49 -15.48 9.31 -7.36
CA THR A 49 -15.95 9.83 -6.07
C THR A 49 -15.80 11.34 -5.96
N ASP A 50 -16.69 11.96 -5.19
CA ASP A 50 -16.64 13.35 -4.71
C ASP A 50 -15.86 13.49 -3.39
N MET A 51 -15.35 12.39 -2.84
CA MET A 51 -14.61 12.35 -1.57
C MET A 51 -13.12 12.68 -1.73
N LEU A 52 -12.62 12.70 -2.97
CA LEU A 52 -11.25 13.06 -3.31
C LEU A 52 -11.23 14.36 -4.15
N PRO A 53 -10.13 15.11 -4.13
CA PRO A 53 -9.90 16.24 -5.03
C PRO A 53 -10.17 15.87 -6.49
N GLN A 54 -10.86 16.75 -7.23
CA GLN A 54 -11.16 16.56 -8.66
C GLN A 54 -9.94 16.96 -9.48
N ILE A 55 -8.96 16.05 -9.54
CA ILE A 55 -7.71 16.22 -10.27
C ILE A 55 -7.51 15.11 -11.29
N SER A 56 -6.75 15.40 -12.34
CA SER A 56 -6.30 14.41 -13.32
C SER A 56 -4.87 14.00 -13.02
N MET A 57 -4.64 12.70 -12.84
CA MET A 57 -3.29 12.17 -12.80
C MET A 57 -2.75 12.12 -14.23
N VAL A 58 -1.48 12.48 -14.44
CA VAL A 58 -0.87 12.48 -15.77
C VAL A 58 0.35 11.57 -15.74
N PHE A 59 0.31 10.48 -16.51
CA PHE A 59 1.42 9.56 -16.68
C PHE A 59 1.66 9.29 -18.16
N GLY A 60 2.89 9.52 -18.65
CA GLY A 60 3.23 9.37 -20.07
C GLY A 60 2.36 10.20 -21.01
N GLY A 61 1.87 11.37 -20.55
CA GLY A 61 0.97 12.24 -21.32
C GLY A 61 -0.49 11.77 -21.39
N LYS A 62 -0.87 10.72 -20.67
CA LYS A 62 -2.25 10.22 -20.57
C LYS A 62 -2.88 10.63 -19.26
N VAL A 63 -4.18 10.93 -19.31
CA VAL A 63 -5.01 11.18 -18.12
C VAL A 63 -5.35 9.84 -17.48
N LEU A 64 -5.12 9.74 -16.18
CA LEU A 64 -5.48 8.60 -15.34
C LEU A 64 -6.38 9.08 -14.18
N PRO A 65 -7.34 8.24 -13.74
CA PRO A 65 -8.08 8.50 -12.53
C PRO A 65 -7.17 8.31 -11.29
N PRO A 66 -7.43 9.01 -10.18
CA PRO A 66 -6.60 8.93 -8.96
C PRO A 66 -6.75 7.62 -8.21
N VAL A 67 -7.80 6.84 -8.48
CA VAL A 67 -8.03 5.52 -7.89
C VAL A 67 -8.32 4.55 -9.04
N ARG A 68 -7.42 3.60 -9.24
CA ARG A 68 -7.44 2.62 -10.33
C ARG A 68 -7.68 1.23 -9.77
N ILE A 69 -8.33 0.40 -10.60
CA ILE A 69 -8.63 -0.99 -10.30
C ILE A 69 -7.90 -1.81 -11.36
N TYR A 70 -6.97 -2.64 -10.90
CA TYR A 70 -6.31 -3.64 -11.72
C TYR A 70 -6.89 -5.01 -11.37
N GLY A 71 -7.03 -5.90 -12.34
CA GLY A 71 -7.46 -7.24 -12.00
C GLY A 71 -7.54 -8.23 -13.14
N ASN A 72 -7.64 -9.50 -12.76
CA ASN A 72 -7.88 -10.65 -13.62
C ASN A 72 -8.86 -11.61 -12.91
N GLU A 73 -8.97 -12.86 -13.36
CA GLU A 73 -9.92 -13.82 -12.76
C GLU A 73 -9.68 -14.06 -11.25
N GLY A 74 -8.41 -14.02 -10.80
CA GLY A 74 -8.03 -14.44 -9.44
C GLY A 74 -7.45 -13.36 -8.54
N LEU A 75 -7.16 -12.16 -9.07
CA LEU A 75 -6.55 -11.06 -8.34
C LEU A 75 -7.20 -9.73 -8.72
N ILE A 76 -7.48 -8.91 -7.73
CA ILE A 76 -7.89 -7.51 -7.87
C ILE A 76 -6.98 -6.65 -7.01
N VAL A 77 -6.51 -5.53 -7.55
CA VAL A 77 -5.66 -4.58 -6.81
C VAL A 77 -6.26 -3.18 -6.94
N PHE A 78 -6.54 -2.57 -5.78
CA PHE A 78 -6.91 -1.16 -5.67
C PHE A 78 -5.65 -0.33 -5.42
N VAL A 79 -5.34 0.56 -6.36
CA VAL A 79 -4.22 1.50 -6.25
C VAL A 79 -4.81 2.91 -6.21
N SER A 80 -4.40 3.72 -5.23
CA SER A 80 -4.74 5.14 -5.20
C SER A 80 -3.50 6.01 -5.11
N ASP A 81 -3.49 7.11 -5.87
CA ASP A 81 -2.48 8.16 -5.77
C ASP A 81 -2.81 9.20 -4.69
N LEU A 82 -4.02 9.15 -4.11
CA LEU A 82 -4.51 10.09 -3.11
C LEU A 82 -5.02 9.37 -1.86
N ALA A 83 -4.64 9.86 -0.69
CA ALA A 83 -5.22 9.37 0.55
C ALA A 83 -6.69 9.81 0.66
N PHE A 84 -7.57 8.89 1.05
CA PHE A 84 -8.92 9.24 1.45
C PHE A 84 -8.87 10.04 2.76
N PRO A 85 -9.55 11.20 2.87
CA PRO A 85 -9.62 11.93 4.12
C PRO A 85 -10.26 11.08 5.23
N ASP A 86 -9.79 11.23 6.48
CA ASP A 86 -10.23 10.39 7.61
C ASP A 86 -11.74 10.36 7.81
N ASN A 87 -12.43 11.50 7.59
CA ASN A 87 -13.89 11.58 7.70
C ASN A 87 -14.64 10.92 6.53
N LYS A 88 -13.93 10.41 5.52
CA LYS A 88 -14.48 9.76 4.33
C LYS A 88 -14.12 8.27 4.22
N THR A 89 -13.14 7.78 4.99
CA THR A 89 -12.66 6.38 4.94
C THR A 89 -13.77 5.38 5.22
N PHE A 90 -14.73 5.70 6.10
CA PHE A 90 -15.91 4.84 6.34
C PHE A 90 -16.70 4.55 5.06
N TYR A 91 -17.04 5.59 4.28
CA TYR A 91 -17.83 5.42 3.06
C TYR A 91 -17.06 4.63 2.00
N MET A 92 -15.75 4.85 1.93
CA MET A 92 -14.84 4.09 1.06
C MET A 92 -14.82 2.61 1.44
N ALA A 93 -14.68 2.30 2.73
CA ALA A 93 -14.65 0.94 3.21
C ALA A 93 -15.99 0.23 2.95
N ASP A 94 -17.11 0.88 3.24
CA ASP A 94 -18.46 0.37 3.01
C ASP A 94 -18.72 0.02 1.54
N SER A 95 -18.30 0.89 0.62
CA SER A 95 -18.47 0.67 -0.83
C SER A 95 -17.55 -0.44 -1.35
N LEU A 96 -16.29 -0.49 -0.91
CA LEU A 96 -15.35 -1.56 -1.27
C LEU A 96 -15.77 -2.91 -0.67
N GLY A 97 -16.19 -2.94 0.59
CA GLY A 97 -16.70 -4.13 1.27
C GLY A 97 -17.91 -4.72 0.55
N SER A 98 -18.88 -3.88 0.20
CA SER A 98 -20.05 -4.28 -0.60
C SER A 98 -19.64 -4.88 -1.94
N PHE A 99 -18.73 -4.22 -2.67
CA PHE A 99 -18.22 -4.73 -3.94
C PHE A 99 -17.50 -6.08 -3.78
N MET A 100 -16.63 -6.21 -2.78
CA MET A 100 -15.89 -7.46 -2.50
C MET A 100 -16.83 -8.62 -2.16
N LYS A 101 -17.93 -8.34 -1.46
CA LYS A 101 -18.96 -9.32 -1.15
C LYS A 101 -19.72 -9.77 -2.40
N ASP A 102 -20.08 -8.84 -3.28
CA ASP A 102 -20.80 -9.14 -4.52
C ASP A 102 -20.01 -10.02 -5.49
N ILE A 103 -18.68 -9.86 -5.53
CA ILE A 103 -17.79 -10.68 -6.38
C ILE A 103 -17.32 -11.98 -5.72
N GLY A 104 -17.70 -12.24 -4.46
CA GLY A 104 -17.29 -13.44 -3.73
C GLY A 104 -15.79 -13.54 -3.50
N VAL A 105 -15.16 -12.48 -2.96
CA VAL A 105 -13.72 -12.47 -2.65
C VAL A 105 -13.31 -13.66 -1.75
N SER A 106 -12.16 -14.28 -2.01
CA SER A 106 -11.60 -15.30 -1.12
C SER A 106 -10.93 -14.68 0.11
N MET A 107 -10.18 -13.60 -0.08
CA MET A 107 -9.54 -12.83 0.99
C MET A 107 -9.23 -11.41 0.54
N SER A 108 -9.31 -10.45 1.47
CA SER A 108 -8.84 -9.07 1.31
C SER A 108 -7.52 -8.83 2.05
N ILE A 109 -6.53 -8.21 1.41
CA ILE A 109 -5.22 -7.91 1.96
C ILE A 109 -4.97 -6.40 1.89
N SER A 110 -4.83 -5.74 3.04
CA SER A 110 -4.41 -4.33 3.10
C SER A 110 -2.90 -4.23 3.29
N LEU A 111 -2.25 -3.41 2.47
CA LEU A 111 -0.81 -3.13 2.55
C LEU A 111 -0.57 -1.78 3.22
N ALA A 112 0.24 -1.75 4.27
CA ALA A 112 0.57 -0.52 4.96
C ALA A 112 2.00 -0.51 5.53
N GLY A 113 2.48 0.68 5.86
CA GLY A 113 3.72 0.87 6.62
C GLY A 113 3.42 1.06 8.11
N ILE A 114 4.35 0.65 8.96
CA ILE A 114 4.36 0.97 10.40
C ILE A 114 5.63 1.75 10.75
N GLY A 115 5.46 2.89 11.41
CA GLY A 115 6.57 3.76 11.77
C GLY A 115 7.47 3.12 12.83
N SER A 116 8.78 3.04 12.54
CA SER A 116 9.81 2.56 13.45
C SER A 116 11.03 3.48 13.38
N ASN A 117 11.65 3.75 14.53
CA ASN A 117 12.88 4.57 14.58
C ASN A 117 14.11 3.83 14.05
N SER A 118 14.05 2.50 13.99
CA SER A 118 15.11 1.64 13.49
C SER A 118 14.49 0.46 12.74
N PRO A 119 13.92 0.69 11.54
CA PRO A 119 13.31 -0.36 10.74
C PRO A 119 14.30 -1.50 10.52
N SER A 120 13.87 -2.72 10.83
CA SER A 120 14.67 -3.94 10.72
C SER A 120 14.37 -4.76 9.47
N GLY A 121 13.41 -4.31 8.66
CA GLY A 121 12.82 -5.09 7.56
C GLY A 121 11.72 -6.04 8.03
N ALA A 122 11.24 -5.91 9.27
CA ALA A 122 10.16 -6.74 9.78
C ALA A 122 8.82 -6.40 9.10
N VAL A 123 8.05 -7.44 8.81
CA VAL A 123 6.67 -7.33 8.34
C VAL A 123 5.75 -8.00 9.35
N TYR A 124 4.83 -7.22 9.91
CA TYR A 124 3.82 -7.71 10.83
C TYR A 124 2.49 -7.97 10.13
N GLY A 125 1.75 -8.96 10.63
CA GLY A 125 0.43 -9.34 10.15
C GLY A 125 -0.66 -9.06 11.18
N VAL A 126 -1.83 -8.64 10.71
CA VAL A 126 -3.07 -8.58 11.50
C VAL A 126 -4.16 -9.35 10.76
N GLY A 127 -4.73 -10.38 11.39
CA GLY A 127 -5.83 -11.16 10.82
C GLY A 127 -7.19 -10.71 11.37
N SER A 128 -8.23 -10.75 10.53
CA SER A 128 -9.62 -10.46 10.95
C SER A 128 -10.29 -11.58 11.74
N ASN A 129 -9.81 -12.82 11.61
CA ASN A 129 -10.33 -14.01 12.29
C ASN A 129 -9.22 -15.08 12.47
N ASP A 130 -9.56 -16.20 13.10
CA ASP A 130 -8.61 -17.29 13.37
C ASP A 130 -8.04 -17.94 12.10
N GLU A 131 -8.83 -18.01 11.02
CA GLU A 131 -8.40 -18.52 9.72
C GLU A 131 -7.27 -17.65 9.15
N MET A 132 -7.46 -16.33 9.17
CA MET A 132 -6.45 -15.37 8.69
C MET A 132 -5.20 -15.35 9.58
N LEU A 133 -5.35 -15.54 10.90
CA LEU A 133 -4.20 -15.71 11.80
C LEU A 133 -3.42 -16.99 11.47
N GLN A 134 -4.09 -18.07 11.07
CA GLN A 134 -3.42 -19.29 10.63
C GLN A 134 -2.71 -19.06 9.30
N THR A 135 -3.35 -18.39 8.32
CA THR A 135 -2.73 -18.00 7.06
C THR A 135 -1.44 -17.21 7.25
N LEU A 136 -1.43 -16.24 8.19
CA LEU A 136 -0.23 -15.47 8.53
C LEU A 136 0.90 -16.37 9.07
N LYS A 137 0.58 -17.29 10.00
CA LYS A 137 1.57 -18.21 10.58
C LYS A 137 2.14 -19.17 9.55
N ASP A 138 1.30 -19.73 8.69
CA ASP A 138 1.70 -20.67 7.63
C ASP A 138 2.66 -19.99 6.64
N ASN A 139 2.55 -18.67 6.48
CA ASN A 139 3.41 -17.84 5.63
C ASN A 139 4.56 -17.15 6.37
N GLN A 140 4.83 -17.56 7.63
CA GLN A 140 5.92 -17.06 8.47
C GLN A 140 5.85 -15.55 8.71
N VAL A 141 4.65 -15.00 8.83
CA VAL A 141 4.43 -13.58 9.16
C VAL A 141 4.22 -13.44 10.66
N GLU A 142 4.98 -12.53 11.29
CA GLU A 142 4.84 -12.26 12.71
C GLU A 142 3.52 -11.53 12.99
N VAL A 143 2.69 -12.04 13.89
CA VAL A 143 1.40 -11.41 14.22
C VAL A 143 1.63 -10.22 15.14
N LEU A 144 1.07 -9.06 14.79
CA LEU A 144 1.08 -7.89 15.68
C LEU A 144 0.14 -8.14 16.87
N PRO A 145 0.65 -8.21 18.11
CA PRO A 145 -0.18 -8.60 19.26
C PRO A 145 -1.12 -7.47 19.71
N MET A 146 -0.73 -6.22 19.51
CA MET A 146 -1.51 -5.04 19.91
C MET A 146 -1.11 -3.85 19.04
N GLY A 147 -2.11 -3.05 18.65
CA GLY A 147 -1.90 -1.84 17.89
C GLY A 147 -3.21 -1.26 17.37
N SER A 148 -3.11 -0.22 16.55
CA SER A 148 -4.23 0.35 15.82
C SER A 148 -3.81 0.64 14.39
N ILE A 149 -4.64 0.26 13.42
CA ILE A 149 -4.46 0.59 12.01
C ILE A 149 -5.46 1.70 11.67
N SER A 150 -4.97 2.83 11.15
CA SER A 150 -5.78 3.97 10.75
C SER A 150 -5.86 4.11 9.23
N GLY A 151 -6.57 5.12 8.74
CA GLY A 151 -6.67 5.43 7.32
C GLY A 151 -7.55 4.45 6.53
N GLY A 152 -7.35 4.41 5.21
CA GLY A 152 -8.13 3.56 4.30
C GLY A 152 -8.01 2.08 4.64
N SER A 153 -6.78 1.58 4.84
CA SER A 153 -6.52 0.18 5.21
C SER A 153 -7.18 -0.24 6.52
N GLY A 154 -7.09 0.61 7.56
CA GLY A 154 -7.74 0.33 8.85
C GLY A 154 -9.27 0.30 8.74
N ALA A 155 -9.85 1.24 7.99
CA ALA A 155 -11.29 1.27 7.75
C ALA A 155 -11.76 0.05 6.94
N LEU A 156 -11.00 -0.35 5.90
CA LEU A 156 -11.32 -1.52 5.08
C LEU A 156 -11.25 -2.81 5.88
N LEU A 157 -10.20 -3.01 6.67
CA LEU A 157 -10.06 -4.17 7.55
C LEU A 157 -11.22 -4.29 8.55
N LEU A 158 -11.62 -3.16 9.15
CA LEU A 158 -12.76 -3.10 10.05
C LEU A 158 -14.08 -3.45 9.34
N GLU A 159 -14.26 -2.99 8.10
CA GLU A 159 -15.45 -3.28 7.33
C GLU A 159 -15.51 -4.74 6.90
N CYS A 160 -14.39 -5.31 6.46
CA CYS A 160 -14.27 -6.75 6.19
C CYS A 160 -14.64 -7.58 7.42
N TYR A 161 -14.15 -7.20 8.61
CA TYR A 161 -14.54 -7.83 9.87
C TYR A 161 -16.06 -7.79 10.10
N ARG A 162 -16.71 -6.63 9.88
CA ARG A 162 -18.18 -6.49 10.05
C ARG A 162 -18.98 -7.32 9.06
N GLN A 163 -18.46 -7.49 7.84
CA GLN A 163 -19.13 -8.23 6.77
C GLN A 163 -18.75 -9.72 6.73
N SER A 164 -17.92 -10.19 7.66
CA SER A 164 -17.37 -11.55 7.68
C SER A 164 -16.59 -11.91 6.41
N ILE A 165 -15.92 -10.92 5.81
CA ILE A 165 -15.01 -11.12 4.68
C ILE A 165 -13.63 -11.51 5.26
N PRO A 166 -13.06 -12.67 4.89
CA PRO A 166 -11.71 -13.03 5.31
C PRO A 166 -10.74 -11.94 4.89
N SER A 167 -10.01 -11.40 5.85
CA SER A 167 -9.10 -10.28 5.59
C SER A 167 -7.91 -10.24 6.51
N LEU A 168 -6.79 -9.74 6.01
CA LEU A 168 -5.59 -9.47 6.78
C LEU A 168 -4.95 -8.14 6.36
N ALA A 169 -4.09 -7.61 7.21
CA ALA A 169 -3.22 -6.49 6.88
C ALA A 169 -1.75 -6.90 7.05
N LEU A 170 -0.89 -6.42 6.15
CA LEU A 170 0.56 -6.55 6.22
C LEU A 170 1.17 -5.16 6.47
N LEU A 171 2.06 -5.09 7.47
CA LEU A 171 2.61 -3.86 8.02
C LEU A 171 4.14 -3.95 8.02
N ALA A 172 4.80 -3.38 7.02
CA ALA A 172 6.26 -3.34 6.99
C ALA A 172 6.81 -2.14 7.78
N GLU A 173 7.84 -2.37 8.58
CA GLU A 173 8.52 -1.30 9.30
C GLU A 173 9.15 -0.30 8.32
N THR A 174 9.00 0.99 8.61
CA THR A 174 9.60 2.08 7.84
C THR A 174 9.90 3.26 8.75
N TYR A 175 10.84 4.12 8.36
CA TYR A 175 11.04 5.41 9.03
C TYR A 175 9.79 6.31 8.95
N GLY A 176 8.95 6.10 7.93
CA GLY A 176 7.64 6.73 7.79
C GLY A 176 7.63 8.20 7.37
N ASN A 177 8.76 8.90 7.45
CA ASN A 177 8.90 10.32 7.08
C ASN A 177 9.30 10.54 5.60
N ARG A 178 9.49 9.47 4.83
CA ARG A 178 9.91 9.48 3.43
C ARG A 178 9.34 8.26 2.69
N PRO A 179 9.19 8.32 1.36
CA PRO A 179 8.91 7.12 0.56
C PRO A 179 9.95 6.02 0.85
N ASP A 180 9.50 4.78 1.00
CA ASP A 180 10.35 3.66 1.42
C ASP A 180 10.18 2.44 0.49
N PRO A 181 10.88 2.40 -0.66
CA PRO A 181 10.82 1.28 -1.58
C PRO A 181 11.37 -0.02 -0.97
N ARG A 182 12.28 0.06 0.00
CA ARG A 182 12.86 -1.11 0.66
C ARG A 182 11.80 -1.84 1.49
N SER A 183 11.08 -1.12 2.34
CA SER A 183 9.94 -1.70 3.09
C SER A 183 8.83 -2.23 2.18
N ALA A 184 8.63 -1.60 1.01
CA ALA A 184 7.68 -2.09 0.02
C ALA A 184 8.13 -3.44 -0.60
N SER A 185 9.44 -3.64 -0.79
CA SER A 185 10.00 -4.94 -1.17
C SER A 185 9.71 -6.01 -0.12
N ASP A 186 9.88 -5.68 1.16
CA ASP A 186 9.60 -6.62 2.26
C ASP A 186 8.12 -7.07 2.25
N LEU A 187 7.18 -6.16 1.96
CA LEU A 187 5.76 -6.53 1.75
C LEU A 187 5.56 -7.46 0.55
N LEU A 188 6.23 -7.18 -0.57
CA LEU A 188 6.10 -7.97 -1.80
C LEU A 188 6.63 -9.38 -1.62
N ASP A 189 7.68 -9.59 -0.84
CA ASP A 189 8.19 -10.92 -0.49
C ASP A 189 7.13 -11.75 0.25
N VAL A 190 6.36 -11.13 1.15
CA VAL A 190 5.25 -11.78 1.85
C VAL A 190 4.09 -12.04 0.90
N ILE A 191 3.73 -11.05 0.06
CA ILE A 191 2.64 -11.20 -0.92
C ILE A 191 2.92 -12.33 -1.89
N GLY A 192 4.16 -12.44 -2.40
CA GLY A 192 4.56 -13.51 -3.30
C GLY A 192 4.28 -14.90 -2.72
N ARG A 193 4.57 -15.09 -1.42
CA ARG A 193 4.23 -16.35 -0.72
C ARG A 193 2.72 -16.57 -0.59
N LEU A 194 1.97 -15.52 -0.25
CA LEU A 194 0.51 -15.60 -0.06
C LEU A 194 -0.25 -15.93 -1.34
N ILE A 195 0.23 -15.45 -2.49
CA ILE A 195 -0.43 -15.66 -3.80
C ILE A 195 0.26 -16.73 -4.66
N ASP A 196 1.28 -17.40 -4.13
CA ASP A 196 2.11 -18.40 -4.81
C ASP A 196 2.70 -17.87 -6.14
N ARG A 197 3.36 -16.71 -6.07
CA ARG A 197 4.02 -16.04 -7.20
C ARG A 197 5.39 -15.53 -6.79
N GLU A 198 6.36 -15.70 -7.69
CA GLU A 198 7.64 -15.02 -7.59
C GLU A 198 7.48 -13.57 -8.06
N ILE A 199 7.95 -12.62 -7.24
CA ILE A 199 7.92 -11.18 -7.54
C ILE A 199 9.35 -10.70 -7.48
N ASN A 200 9.92 -10.28 -8.61
CA ASN A 200 11.28 -9.77 -8.64
C ASN A 200 11.28 -8.32 -8.14
N THR A 201 11.88 -8.06 -6.99
CA THR A 201 11.96 -6.71 -6.36
C THR A 201 13.31 -6.03 -6.56
N GLU A 202 14.22 -6.57 -7.37
CA GLU A 202 15.57 -6.02 -7.57
C GLU A 202 15.56 -4.55 -7.98
N SER A 203 14.62 -4.15 -8.85
CA SER A 203 14.54 -2.78 -9.32
C SER A 203 14.11 -1.81 -8.21
N LEU A 204 13.25 -2.27 -7.30
CA LEU A 204 12.79 -1.52 -6.15
C LEU A 204 13.90 -1.33 -5.11
N ILE A 205 14.72 -2.36 -4.90
CA ILE A 205 15.92 -2.27 -4.06
C ILE A 205 16.93 -1.26 -4.62
N LYS A 206 17.17 -1.29 -5.94
CA LYS A 206 18.04 -0.30 -6.60
C LYS A 206 17.53 1.13 -6.44
N GLU A 207 16.21 1.33 -6.54
CA GLU A 207 15.59 2.64 -6.31
C GLU A 207 15.79 3.10 -4.85
N ALA A 208 15.63 2.21 -3.87
CA ALA A 208 15.90 2.51 -2.46
C ALA A 208 17.36 2.94 -2.24
N GLU A 209 18.32 2.22 -2.81
CA GLU A 209 19.75 2.54 -2.70
C GLU A 209 20.09 3.91 -3.30
N GLN A 210 19.47 4.27 -4.43
CA GLN A 210 19.63 5.59 -5.06
C GLN A 210 19.04 6.71 -4.20
N LEU A 211 17.85 6.49 -3.62
CA LEU A 211 17.21 7.44 -2.71
C LEU A 211 18.06 7.66 -1.47
N GLU A 212 18.57 6.58 -0.86
CA GLU A 212 19.45 6.62 0.31
C GLU A 212 20.76 7.38 0.02
N ALA A 213 21.39 7.10 -1.11
CA ALA A 213 22.61 7.80 -1.54
C ALA A 213 22.37 9.32 -1.69
N THR A 214 21.27 9.69 -2.35
CA THR A 214 20.88 11.10 -2.55
C THR A 214 20.65 11.82 -1.21
N LEU A 215 19.96 11.18 -0.27
CA LEU A 215 19.72 11.75 1.06
C LEU A 215 21.01 11.90 1.88
N ALA A 216 21.94 10.95 1.77
CA ALA A 216 23.23 11.02 2.44
C ALA A 216 24.11 12.17 1.91
N GLU A 217 24.04 12.46 0.60
CA GLU A 217 24.72 13.61 0.00
C GLU A 217 24.13 14.95 0.50
N LEU A 218 22.81 15.10 0.46
CA LEU A 218 22.12 16.29 0.94
C LEU A 218 22.44 16.59 2.42
N SER A 219 22.47 15.56 3.27
CA SER A 219 22.78 15.70 4.69
C SER A 219 24.21 16.23 4.91
N LYS A 220 25.18 15.74 4.13
CA LYS A 220 26.58 16.22 4.18
C LYS A 220 26.70 17.68 3.72
N ASP A 221 25.89 18.11 2.76
CA ASP A 221 25.92 19.49 2.26
C ASP A 221 25.31 20.48 3.25
N VAL A 222 24.23 20.10 3.94
CA VAL A 222 23.65 20.88 5.05
C VAL A 222 24.64 21.00 6.22
N GLU A 223 25.36 19.93 6.58
CA GLU A 223 26.41 19.97 7.61
C GLU A 223 27.61 20.86 7.22
N LYS A 224 27.96 20.91 5.92
CA LYS A 224 29.03 21.80 5.43
C LYS A 224 28.59 23.26 5.41
N GLN A 225 27.35 23.55 5.01
CA GLN A 225 26.80 24.91 4.99
C GLN A 225 26.64 25.47 6.40
N SER A 226 26.06 24.70 7.33
CA SER A 226 25.94 25.09 8.74
C SER A 226 27.30 25.36 9.40
N LYS A 227 28.32 24.53 9.14
CA LYS A 227 29.69 24.80 9.61
C LYS A 227 30.27 26.07 8.98
N SER A 228 30.03 26.35 7.70
CA SER A 228 30.56 27.54 7.03
C SER A 228 29.92 28.86 7.49
N GLU A 229 28.63 28.84 7.87
CA GLU A 229 27.94 29.99 8.46
C GLU A 229 28.39 30.25 9.91
N ASP A 230 28.64 29.20 10.70
CA ASP A 230 29.22 29.31 12.04
C ASP A 230 30.63 29.95 12.01
N TYR A 231 31.47 29.57 11.04
CA TYR A 231 32.78 30.21 10.86
C TYR A 231 32.67 31.68 10.43
N SER A 232 31.66 32.06 9.64
CA SER A 232 31.50 33.46 9.22
C SER A 232 30.93 34.36 10.32
N SER A 233 30.16 33.82 11.27
CA SER A 233 29.59 34.57 12.39
C SER A 233 30.57 34.80 13.55
N MET A 234 31.65 34.01 13.64
CA MET A 234 32.71 34.18 14.66
C MET A 234 33.67 35.35 14.38
N TYR A 235 33.65 35.96 13.19
CA TYR A 235 34.58 37.02 12.79
C TYR A 235 33.92 38.41 12.60
N ILE A 236 32.71 38.63 13.11
CA ILE A 236 32.05 39.95 13.20
C ILE A 236 31.87 40.30 14.67
#